data_AF-A0A0Q3VZL6-F1
#
_entry.id   AF-A0A0Q3VZL6-F1
#
_cell.length_a   1.000
_cell.length_b   1.000
_cell.length_c   1.000
_cell.angle_alpha   90.00
_cell.angle_beta   90.00
_cell.angle_gamma   90.00
#
_symmetry.space_group_name_H-M   'P 1'
#
loop_
_entity.id
_entity.type
_entity.pdbx_description
1 polymer ?
#
loop_
_entity_poly.entity_id
_entity_poly.type
_entity_poly.pdbx_seq_one_letter_code
_entity_poly.pdbx_strand_id
1 'polypeptide(L)'
;MEYKDLAIHFTDEFEEYKCDLQEHIEFYGETLNHVFFGEYTNYFLELIGKEKDIPKIKNLFDYLELMATSGDDDVKDLLSVTILAQLGDSKMLLKNAYKYMGSQTRKASNEIEMFWGRN
;
A
#
# COMPACT_ATOMS: atom_id res chain seq x y z
N MET A 1 -6.67 9.02 -9.81
CA MET A 1 -6.81 8.95 -8.34
C MET A 1 -6.01 10.11 -7.79
N GLU A 2 -6.67 11.00 -7.06
CA GLU A 2 -6.01 12.17 -6.46
C GLU A 2 -5.57 11.84 -5.04
N TYR A 3 -4.39 12.31 -4.65
CA TYR A 3 -3.81 12.05 -3.34
C TYR A 3 -4.73 12.45 -2.18
N LYS A 4 -5.35 13.64 -2.26
CA LYS A 4 -6.22 14.16 -1.19
C LYS A 4 -7.40 13.24 -0.85
N ASP A 5 -7.85 12.43 -1.81
CA ASP A 5 -9.00 11.52 -1.68
C ASP A 5 -8.55 10.05 -1.56
N LEU A 6 -7.25 9.77 -1.47
CA LEU A 6 -6.69 8.42 -1.53
C LEU A 6 -7.23 7.51 -0.43
N ALA A 7 -7.17 7.93 0.84
CA ALA A 7 -7.70 7.11 1.93
C ALA A 7 -9.20 6.85 1.79
N ILE A 8 -9.98 7.85 1.33
CA ILE A 8 -11.41 7.69 1.07
C ILE A 8 -11.63 6.59 0.02
N HIS A 9 -10.98 6.73 -1.14
CA HIS A 9 -11.06 5.72 -2.21
C HIS A 9 -10.61 4.34 -1.74
N PHE A 10 -9.60 4.25 -0.86
CA PHE A 10 -9.17 2.98 -0.30
C PHE A 10 -10.27 2.37 0.58
N THR A 11 -10.86 3.15 1.48
CA THR A 11 -11.93 2.65 2.36
C THR A 11 -13.23 2.34 1.63
N ASP A 12 -13.48 2.91 0.45
CA ASP A 12 -14.62 2.52 -0.40
C ASP A 12 -14.45 1.11 -1.00
N GLU A 13 -13.22 0.71 -1.31
CA GLU A 13 -12.90 -0.64 -1.79
C GLU A 13 -12.74 -1.66 -0.64
N PHE A 14 -12.29 -1.18 0.52
CA PHE A 14 -12.05 -1.98 1.73
C PHE A 14 -12.87 -1.41 2.89
N GLU A 15 -14.17 -1.69 2.87
CA GLU A 15 -15.15 -1.10 3.79
C GLU A 15 -14.84 -1.35 5.27
N GLU A 16 -14.07 -2.40 5.60
CA GLU A 16 -13.62 -2.69 6.96
C GLU A 16 -12.78 -1.56 7.58
N TYR A 17 -12.15 -0.70 6.77
CA TYR A 17 -11.33 0.42 7.23
C TYR A 17 -12.10 1.77 7.25
N LYS A 18 -13.42 1.78 6.98
CA LYS A 18 -14.21 3.03 7.01
C LYS A 18 -14.27 3.64 8.42
N CYS A 19 -14.47 2.81 9.44
CA CYS A 19 -14.48 3.28 10.84
C CYS A 19 -13.11 3.83 11.25
N ASP A 20 -12.06 3.12 10.86
CA ASP A 20 -10.66 3.49 11.05
C ASP A 20 -10.34 4.88 10.47
N LEU A 21 -10.77 5.14 9.22
CA LEU A 21 -10.60 6.46 8.60
C LEU A 21 -11.41 7.55 9.31
N GLN A 22 -12.60 7.23 9.80
CA GLN A 22 -13.39 8.17 10.58
C GLN A 22 -12.66 8.56 11.87
N GLU A 23 -12.16 7.59 12.63
CA GLU A 23 -11.39 7.83 13.86
C GLU A 23 -10.12 8.64 13.57
N HIS A 24 -9.42 8.33 12.48
CA HIS A 24 -8.27 9.11 11.99
C HIS A 24 -8.63 10.59 11.78
N ILE A 25 -9.71 10.87 11.05
CA ILE A 25 -10.17 12.23 10.77
C ILE A 25 -10.61 12.94 12.06
N GLU A 26 -11.30 12.25 12.96
CA GLU A 26 -11.71 12.81 14.25
C GLU A 26 -10.50 13.18 15.13
N PHE A 27 -9.43 12.39 15.09
CA PHE A 27 -8.22 12.63 15.87
C PHE A 27 -7.33 13.73 15.28
N TYR A 28 -7.06 13.68 13.97
CA TYR A 28 -6.13 14.61 13.32
C TYR A 28 -6.81 15.88 12.76
N GLY A 29 -8.13 15.88 12.62
CA GLY A 29 -8.92 16.96 12.02
C GLY A 29 -8.88 17.00 10.49
N GLU A 30 -8.09 16.14 9.86
CA GLU A 30 -7.95 15.99 8.41
C GLU A 30 -7.45 14.59 8.02
N THR A 31 -7.54 14.26 6.73
CA THR A 31 -7.02 12.99 6.19
C THR A 31 -5.51 13.10 5.96
N LEU A 32 -4.72 12.38 6.77
CA LEU A 32 -3.26 12.31 6.63
C LEU A 32 -2.87 10.96 6.01
N ASN A 33 -2.81 10.89 4.67
CA ASN A 33 -2.64 9.61 3.97
C ASN A 33 -1.39 8.82 4.42
N HIS A 34 -0.21 9.45 4.50
CA HIS A 34 0.99 8.71 4.95
C HIS A 34 0.85 8.12 6.35
N VAL A 35 0.16 8.84 7.24
CA VAL A 35 -0.08 8.39 8.61
C VAL A 35 -1.07 7.23 8.58
N PHE A 36 -2.22 7.41 7.93
CA PHE A 36 -3.25 6.39 7.77
C PHE A 36 -2.67 5.10 7.19
N PHE A 37 -2.06 5.14 6.00
CA PHE A 37 -1.48 3.94 5.38
C PHE A 37 -0.31 3.37 6.21
N GLY A 38 0.47 4.22 6.88
CA GLY A 38 1.56 3.79 7.76
C GLY A 38 1.07 2.96 8.96
N GLU A 39 -0.05 3.33 9.57
CA GLU A 39 -0.67 2.61 10.69
C GLU A 39 -1.12 1.20 10.28
N TYR A 40 -1.64 1.03 9.05
CA TYR A 40 -2.09 -0.27 8.54
C TYR A 40 -1.03 -1.07 7.81
N THR A 41 0.17 -0.52 7.57
CA THR A 41 1.19 -1.24 6.79
C THR A 41 1.55 -2.55 7.48
N ASN A 42 1.71 -2.57 8.82
CA ASN A 42 1.97 -3.80 9.58
C ASN A 42 0.95 -4.92 9.33
N TYR A 43 -0.34 -4.57 9.24
CA TYR A 43 -1.39 -5.53 8.93
C TYR A 43 -1.22 -6.11 7.52
N PHE A 44 -0.90 -5.28 6.52
CA PHE A 44 -0.60 -5.74 5.17
C PHE A 44 0.63 -6.65 5.14
N LEU A 45 1.70 -6.28 5.84
CA LEU A 45 2.92 -7.09 5.94
C LEU A 45 2.62 -8.47 6.55
N GLU A 46 1.79 -8.54 7.59
CA GLU A 46 1.40 -9.82 8.20
C GLU A 46 0.54 -10.65 7.24
N LEU A 47 -0.45 -10.03 6.60
CA LEU A 47 -1.36 -10.66 5.64
C LEU A 47 -0.56 -11.33 4.51
N ILE A 48 0.36 -10.58 3.89
CA ILE A 48 1.21 -11.02 2.79
C ILE A 48 2.25 -12.04 3.27
N GLY A 49 2.87 -11.79 4.42
CA GLY A 49 3.93 -12.65 4.96
C GLY A 49 3.44 -14.05 5.32
N LYS A 50 2.22 -14.16 5.86
CA LYS A 50 1.60 -15.44 6.24
C LYS A 50 0.75 -16.07 5.13
N GLU A 51 0.55 -15.39 3.99
CA GLU A 51 -0.36 -15.80 2.91
C GLU A 51 -1.75 -16.21 3.43
N LYS A 52 -2.25 -15.50 4.46
CA LYS A 52 -3.40 -15.92 5.28
C LYS A 52 -4.74 -15.84 4.54
N ASP A 53 -4.87 -14.90 3.61
CA ASP A 53 -6.08 -14.66 2.82
C ASP A 53 -5.70 -14.25 1.40
N ILE A 54 -5.51 -15.24 0.53
CA ILE A 54 -5.06 -15.03 -0.85
C ILE A 54 -6.02 -14.11 -1.65
N PRO A 55 -7.35 -14.28 -1.58
CA PRO A 55 -8.27 -13.32 -2.20
C PRO A 55 -8.06 -11.87 -1.75
N LYS A 56 -7.94 -11.63 -0.44
CA LYS A 56 -7.72 -10.27 0.07
C LYS A 56 -6.36 -9.70 -0.35
N ILE A 57 -5.31 -10.53 -0.38
CA ILE A 57 -3.99 -10.13 -0.88
C ILE A 57 -4.08 -9.72 -2.35
N LYS A 58 -4.80 -10.47 -3.19
CA LYS A 58 -4.98 -10.13 -4.61
C LYS A 58 -5.69 -8.78 -4.76
N ASN A 59 -6.81 -8.59 -4.07
CA ASN A 59 -7.54 -7.31 -4.10
C ASN A 59 -6.66 -6.14 -3.65
N LEU A 60 -5.84 -6.34 -2.60
CA LEU A 60 -4.87 -5.34 -2.16
C LEU A 60 -3.89 -4.99 -3.29
N PHE A 61 -3.26 -5.98 -3.93
CA PHE A 61 -2.31 -5.72 -5.02
C PHE A 61 -2.96 -5.15 -6.29
N ASP A 62 -4.22 -5.48 -6.58
CA ASP A 62 -4.98 -4.85 -7.65
C ASP A 62 -5.18 -3.36 -7.36
N TYR A 63 -5.45 -3.00 -6.09
CA TYR A 63 -5.52 -1.60 -5.66
C TYR A 63 -4.16 -0.90 -5.74
N LEU A 64 -3.08 -1.54 -5.31
CA LEU A 64 -1.72 -0.97 -5.42
C LEU A 64 -1.31 -0.76 -6.89
N GLU A 65 -1.73 -1.64 -7.81
CA GLU A 65 -1.54 -1.44 -9.25
C GLU A 65 -2.34 -0.25 -9.78
N LEU A 66 -3.55 -0.03 -9.26
CA LEU A 66 -4.33 1.17 -9.58
C LEU A 66 -3.61 2.44 -9.11
N MET A 67 -3.04 2.44 -7.90
CA MET A 67 -2.21 3.55 -7.41
C MET A 67 -1.02 3.80 -8.34
N ALA A 68 -0.29 2.75 -8.75
CA ALA A 68 0.88 2.87 -9.62
C ALA A 68 0.55 3.36 -11.04
N THR A 69 -0.61 2.98 -11.57
CA THR A 69 -1.02 3.28 -12.96
C THR A 69 -1.77 4.61 -13.08
N SER A 70 -2.68 4.88 -12.15
CA SER A 70 -3.70 5.92 -12.26
C SER A 70 -3.65 6.95 -11.12
N GLY A 71 -2.72 6.78 -10.17
CA GLY A 71 -2.39 7.78 -9.16
C GLY A 71 -1.64 8.97 -9.75
N ASP A 72 -1.88 10.15 -9.17
CA ASP A 72 -0.98 11.29 -9.33
C ASP A 72 0.41 11.00 -8.72
N ASP A 73 1.30 11.98 -8.82
CA ASP A 73 2.69 11.80 -8.39
C ASP A 73 2.79 11.58 -6.88
N ASP A 74 1.95 12.23 -6.07
CA ASP A 74 1.93 12.07 -4.62
C ASP A 74 1.38 10.69 -4.20
N VAL A 75 0.38 10.14 -4.91
CA VAL A 75 -0.10 8.76 -4.70
C VAL A 75 1.01 7.75 -5.00
N LYS A 76 1.75 7.95 -6.10
CA LYS A 76 2.86 7.07 -6.48
C LYS A 76 4.03 7.17 -5.51
N ASP A 77 4.31 8.37 -5.00
CA ASP A 77 5.31 8.58 -3.95
C ASP A 77 4.91 7.83 -2.69
N LEU A 78 3.67 8.00 -2.19
CA LEU A 78 3.17 7.28 -1.03
C LEU A 78 3.25 5.77 -1.19
N LEU A 79 2.81 5.23 -2.33
CA LEU A 79 2.96 3.81 -2.64
C LEU A 79 4.41 3.36 -2.47
N SER A 80 5.35 4.13 -3.02
CA SER A 80 6.76 3.79 -3.07
C SER A 80 7.43 3.86 -1.70
N VAL A 81 7.27 4.97 -0.98
CA VAL A 81 8.00 5.26 0.26
C VAL A 81 7.33 4.68 1.50
N THR A 82 6.01 4.52 1.48
CA THR A 82 5.25 4.02 2.65
C THR A 82 5.04 2.52 2.59
N ILE A 83 4.62 2.00 1.43
CA ILE A 83 4.18 0.61 1.30
C ILE A 83 5.29 -0.27 0.72
N LEU A 84 5.80 0.04 -0.47
CA LEU A 84 6.77 -0.81 -1.18
C LEU A 84 8.10 -0.88 -0.45
N ALA A 85 8.59 0.25 0.08
CA ALA A 85 9.83 0.29 0.86
C ALA A 85 9.78 -0.64 2.08
N GLN A 86 8.64 -0.78 2.75
CA GLN A 86 8.47 -1.68 3.90
C GLN A 86 8.40 -3.15 3.48
N LEU A 87 7.81 -3.47 2.33
CA LEU A 87 7.83 -4.83 1.79
C LEU A 87 9.27 -5.31 1.53
N GLY A 88 10.15 -4.39 1.11
CA GLY A 88 11.57 -4.63 0.88
C GLY A 88 12.40 -4.90 2.15
N ASP A 89 11.87 -4.65 3.35
CA ASP A 89 12.62 -4.85 4.60
C ASP A 89 12.84 -6.33 4.91
N SER A 90 12.10 -7.23 4.26
CA SER A 90 12.26 -8.67 4.38
C SER A 90 12.27 -9.34 3.01
N LYS A 91 13.38 -10.02 2.69
CA LYS A 91 13.50 -10.80 1.43
C LYS A 91 12.40 -11.83 1.24
N MET A 92 11.93 -12.44 2.33
CA MET A 92 10.84 -13.42 2.28
C MET A 92 9.50 -12.73 2.00
N LEU A 93 9.24 -11.59 2.64
CA LEU A 93 8.02 -10.82 2.44
C LEU A 93 7.95 -10.27 1.02
N LEU A 94 9.03 -9.66 0.55
CA LEU A 94 9.17 -9.16 -0.82
C LEU A 94 8.94 -10.27 -1.85
N LYS A 95 9.52 -11.46 -1.63
CA LYS A 95 9.30 -12.63 -2.50
C LYS A 95 7.83 -13.07 -2.54
N ASN A 96 7.12 -12.99 -1.42
CA ASN A 96 5.68 -13.31 -1.39
C ASN A 96 4.87 -12.23 -2.11
N ALA A 97 5.14 -10.95 -1.82
CA ALA A 97 4.51 -9.81 -2.47
C ALA A 97 4.65 -9.85 -4.01
N TYR A 98 5.83 -10.22 -4.50
CA TYR A 98 6.14 -10.38 -5.92
C TYR A 98 5.24 -11.34 -6.70
N LYS A 99 4.55 -12.27 -6.03
CA LYS A 99 3.60 -13.19 -6.67
C LYS A 99 2.28 -12.50 -7.07
N TYR A 100 1.97 -11.38 -6.43
CA TYR A 100 0.68 -10.70 -6.53
C TYR A 100 0.76 -9.34 -7.21
N MET A 101 1.96 -8.74 -7.27
CA MET A 101 2.16 -7.45 -7.93
C MET A 101 1.80 -7.48 -9.41
N GLY A 102 1.09 -6.44 -9.86
CA GLY A 102 0.94 -6.10 -11.26
C GLY A 102 2.22 -5.52 -11.88
N SER A 103 2.12 -5.10 -13.14
CA SER A 103 3.26 -4.67 -13.95
C SER A 103 3.93 -3.40 -13.42
N GLN A 104 3.14 -2.38 -13.06
CA GLN A 104 3.65 -1.09 -12.62
C GLN A 104 4.08 -1.13 -11.17
N THR A 105 3.33 -1.83 -10.31
CA THR A 105 3.70 -2.04 -8.91
C THR A 105 5.00 -2.81 -8.81
N ARG A 106 5.21 -3.83 -9.66
CA ARG A 106 6.47 -4.58 -9.70
C ARG A 106 7.63 -3.71 -10.17
N LYS A 107 7.41 -2.88 -11.18
CA LYS A 107 8.43 -1.93 -11.66
C LYS A 107 8.82 -0.95 -10.55
N ALA A 108 7.85 -0.29 -9.91
CA ALA A 108 8.08 0.64 -8.82
C ALA A 108 8.81 -0.03 -7.64
N SER A 109 8.42 -1.26 -7.29
CA SER A 109 9.10 -2.00 -6.21
C SER A 109 10.57 -2.28 -6.55
N ASN A 110 10.88 -2.72 -7.78
CA ASN A 110 12.26 -2.94 -8.18
C ASN A 110 13.08 -1.64 -8.18
N GLU A 111 12.48 -0.51 -8.57
CA GLU A 111 13.12 0.82 -8.54
C GLU A 111 13.47 1.24 -7.10
N ILE A 112 12.61 0.92 -6.14
CA ILE A 112 12.88 1.13 -4.71
C ILE A 112 14.01 0.23 -4.24
N GLU A 113 13.98 -1.08 -4.50
CA GLU A 113 15.08 -1.97 -4.09
C GLU A 113 16.44 -1.55 -4.69
N MET A 114 16.44 -1.05 -5.94
CA MET A 114 17.61 -0.44 -6.57
C MET A 114 18.07 0.83 -5.84
N PHE A 115 17.16 1.76 -5.56
CA PHE A 115 17.47 3.02 -4.89
C PHE A 115 18.07 2.80 -3.50
N TRP A 116 17.55 1.82 -2.76
CA TRP A 116 18.01 1.48 -1.41
C TRP A 116 19.21 0.51 -1.39
N GLY A 117 19.67 0.03 -2.55
CA GLY A 117 20.81 -0.89 -2.65
C GLY A 117 20.55 -2.29 -2.10
N ARG A 118 19.29 -2.76 -2.14
CA ARG A 118 18.84 -4.04 -1.55
C ARG A 118 18.76 -5.22 -2.55
N ASN A 119 19.12 -5.00 -3.81
CA ASN A 119 19.10 -6.00 -4.88
C ASN A 119 20.00 -7.22 -4.66
#